data_AF-A0A1H4VD46-F1
#
_entry.id   AF-A0A1H4VD46-F1
#
_cell.length_a   1.000
_cell.length_b   1.000
_cell.length_c   1.000
_cell.angle_alpha   90.00
_cell.angle_beta   90.00
_cell.angle_gamma   90.00
#
_symmetry.space_group_name_H-M   'P 1'
#
loop_
_entity.id
_entity.type
_entity.pdbx_description
1 polymer ?
#
loop_
_entity_poly.entity_id
_entity_poly.type
_entity_poly.pdbx_seq_one_letter_code
_entity_poly.pdbx_strand_id
1 'polypeptide(L)'
;MNKLLNSTSINGIIQVIVSLFWVLHFGELLYQYHYTDILFYFMYPNWTLVLFILMGLIGALIGLSVFLKKRKIKNGYFLLIGLFVFGLIIDLIVVS
;
A
#
# COMPACT_ATOMS: atom_id res chain seq x y z
N MET A 1 19.86 8.35 -17.70
CA MET A 1 18.87 8.42 -16.60
C MET A 1 17.41 8.35 -17.09
N ASN A 2 16.97 9.19 -18.03
CA ASN A 2 15.57 9.19 -18.51
C ASN A 2 15.06 7.86 -19.09
N LYS A 3 15.90 7.07 -19.75
CA LYS A 3 15.50 5.77 -20.34
C LYS A 3 15.22 4.70 -19.27
N LEU A 4 15.93 4.75 -18.14
CA LEU A 4 15.73 3.86 -16.98
C LEU A 4 14.42 4.20 -16.25
N LEU A 5 14.16 5.48 -16.02
CA LEU A 5 12.92 5.95 -15.38
C LEU A 5 11.66 5.65 -16.21
N ASN A 6 11.79 5.47 -17.52
CA ASN A 6 10.68 5.08 -18.39
C ASN A 6 10.53 3.55 -18.56
N SER A 7 11.35 2.75 -17.87
CA SER A 7 11.24 1.29 -17.93
C SER A 7 10.00 0.83 -17.17
N THR A 8 9.12 0.07 -17.84
CA THR A 8 7.94 -0.54 -17.23
C THR A 8 8.31 -1.46 -16.08
N SER A 9 9.43 -2.19 -16.20
CA SER A 9 9.90 -3.10 -15.17
C SER A 9 10.32 -2.36 -13.91
N ILE A 10 11.08 -1.27 -14.03
CA ILE A 10 11.51 -0.48 -12.88
C ILE A 10 10.32 0.18 -12.19
N ASN A 11 9.40 0.77 -12.94
CA ASN A 11 8.20 1.37 -12.37
C ASN A 11 7.29 0.33 -11.70
N GLY A 12 7.14 -0.85 -12.30
CA GLY A 12 6.40 -1.95 -11.69
C GLY A 12 7.03 -2.41 -10.37
N ILE A 13 8.36 -2.55 -10.32
CA ILE A 13 9.10 -2.90 -9.10
C ILE A 13 8.89 -1.84 -8.02
N ILE A 14 9.00 -0.55 -8.36
CA ILE A 14 8.77 0.56 -7.41
C ILE A 14 7.36 0.49 -6.84
N GLN A 15 6.34 0.30 -7.71
CA GLN A 15 4.95 0.16 -7.26
C GLN A 15 4.77 -1.03 -6.32
N VAL A 16 5.36 -2.20 -6.63
CA VAL A 16 5.32 -3.38 -5.75
C VAL A 16 5.99 -3.09 -4.41
N ILE A 17 7.20 -2.55 -4.40
CA ILE A 17 7.96 -2.28 -3.16
C ILE A 17 7.18 -1.31 -2.25
N VAL A 18 6.67 -0.21 -2.81
CA VAL A 18 5.88 0.76 -2.04
C VAL A 18 4.63 0.12 -1.46
N SER A 19 3.94 -0.73 -2.23
CA SER A 19 2.76 -1.45 -1.75
C SER A 19 3.07 -2.51 -0.69
N LEU A 20 4.19 -3.23 -0.82
CA LEU A 20 4.61 -4.19 0.20
C LEU A 20 5.06 -3.50 1.49
N PHE A 21 5.72 -2.34 1.39
CA PHE A 21 6.05 -1.53 2.57
C PHE A 21 4.78 -1.16 3.36
N TRP A 22 3.71 -0.78 2.66
CA TRP A 22 2.40 -0.52 3.28
C TRP A 22 1.84 -1.76 3.99
N VAL A 23 1.86 -2.92 3.32
CA VAL A 23 1.42 -4.20 3.91
C VAL A 23 2.20 -4.54 5.17
N LEU A 24 3.53 -4.41 5.12
CA LEU A 24 4.40 -4.71 6.25
C LEU A 24 4.13 -3.76 7.42
N HIS A 25 4.01 -2.46 7.15
CA HIS A 25 3.73 -1.47 8.19
C HIS A 25 2.43 -1.77 8.96
N PHE A 26 1.32 -1.99 8.24
CA PHE A 26 0.03 -2.26 8.89
C PHE A 26 -0.09 -3.69 9.43
N GLY A 27 0.62 -4.65 8.83
CA GLY A 27 0.72 -6.01 9.35
C GLY A 27 1.50 -6.06 10.66
N GLU A 28 2.60 -5.32 10.75
CA GLU A 28 3.38 -5.17 11.98
C GLU A 28 2.55 -4.46 13.06
N LEU A 29 1.83 -3.39 12.71
CA LEU A 29 0.97 -2.68 13.66
C LEU A 29 -0.14 -3.61 14.21
N LEU A 30 -0.78 -4.39 13.33
CA LEU A 30 -1.78 -5.38 13.73
C LEU A 30 -1.17 -6.45 14.65
N TYR A 31 0.05 -6.91 14.37
CA TYR A 31 0.76 -7.85 15.20
C TYR A 31 1.06 -7.26 16.59
N GLN A 32 1.60 -6.04 16.63
CA GLN A 32 1.93 -5.35 17.88
C GLN A 32 0.68 -5.17 18.75
N TYR A 33 -0.48 -4.85 18.17
CA TYR A 33 -1.73 -4.66 18.91
C TYR A 33 -2.23 -5.92 19.62
N HIS A 34 -1.88 -7.11 19.13
CA HIS A 34 -2.45 -8.38 19.63
C HIS A 34 -1.44 -9.28 20.35
N TYR A 35 -0.16 -9.13 20.04
CA TYR A 35 0.88 -10.07 20.45
C TYR A 35 2.04 -9.40 21.20
N THR A 36 1.96 -8.09 21.46
CA THR A 36 2.96 -7.36 22.23
C THR A 36 2.29 -6.47 23.28
N ASP A 37 3.00 -6.21 24.37
CA ASP A 37 2.52 -5.34 25.46
C ASP A 37 2.80 -3.84 25.19
N ILE A 38 2.96 -3.46 23.93
CA ILE A 38 3.23 -2.07 23.55
C ILE A 38 1.94 -1.24 23.73
N LEU A 39 2.00 -0.21 24.57
CA LEU A 39 0.91 0.76 24.69
C LEU A 39 0.97 1.79 23.58
N PHE A 40 -0.11 1.87 22.82
CA PHE A 40 -0.29 2.87 21.77
C PHE A 40 -1.18 4.02 22.27
N TYR A 41 -0.76 5.25 22.00
CA TYR A 41 -1.57 6.44 22.31
C TYR A 41 -2.84 6.50 21.46
N PHE A 42 -2.77 5.97 20.24
CA PHE A 42 -3.89 5.85 19.31
C PHE A 42 -3.88 4.46 18.67
N MET A 43 -5.05 3.81 18.64
CA MET A 43 -5.22 2.49 18.06
C MET A 43 -6.26 2.51 16.95
N TYR A 44 -5.86 2.07 15.76
CA TYR A 44 -6.81 1.76 14.71
C TYR A 44 -7.67 0.54 15.09
N PRO A 45 -8.97 0.54 14.77
CA PRO A 45 -9.76 -0.67 14.79
C PRO A 45 -9.14 -1.76 13.92
N ASN A 46 -9.20 -3.01 14.37
CA ASN A 46 -8.60 -4.15 13.67
C ASN A 46 -9.09 -4.28 12.22
N TRP A 47 -10.37 -4.03 11.97
CA TRP A 47 -10.94 -4.10 10.62
C TRP A 47 -10.32 -3.07 9.67
N THR A 48 -9.92 -1.90 10.18
CA THR A 48 -9.25 -0.85 9.40
C THR A 48 -7.84 -1.30 9.01
N LEU A 49 -7.09 -1.90 9.93
CA LEU A 49 -5.77 -2.47 9.65
C LEU A 49 -5.83 -3.58 8.60
N VAL A 50 -6.79 -4.50 8.73
CA VAL A 50 -7.02 -5.57 7.74
C VAL A 50 -7.33 -4.95 6.37
N LEU A 51 -8.16 -3.92 6.33
CA LEU A 51 -8.50 -3.23 5.08
C LEU A 51 -7.26 -2.56 4.45
N PHE A 52 -6.41 -1.89 5.23
CA PHE A 52 -5.16 -1.29 4.73
C PHE A 52 -4.17 -2.34 4.22
N ILE A 53 -4.06 -3.49 4.89
CA ILE A 53 -3.26 -4.63 4.41
C ILE A 53 -3.80 -5.12 3.06
N LEU A 54 -5.10 -5.33 2.94
CA LEU A 54 -5.73 -5.76 1.69
C LEU A 54 -5.50 -4.74 0.55
N MET A 55 -5.60 -3.44 0.84
CA MET A 55 -5.32 -2.39 -0.13
C MET A 55 -3.85 -2.40 -0.58
N GLY A 56 -2.91 -2.63 0.33
CA GLY A 56 -1.50 -2.81 0.01
C GLY A 56 -1.28 -4.03 -0.89
N LEU A 57 -1.94 -5.17 -0.61
CA LEU A 57 -1.87 -6.36 -1.48
C LEU A 57 -2.44 -6.09 -2.88
N ILE A 58 -3.57 -5.39 -2.98
CA ILE A 58 -4.14 -4.96 -4.28
C ILE A 58 -3.15 -4.03 -5.01
N GLY A 59 -2.53 -3.09 -4.30
CA GLY A 59 -1.47 -2.23 -4.84
C GLY A 59 -0.30 -3.02 -5.40
N ALA A 60 0.16 -4.05 -4.69
CA ALA A 60 1.23 -4.93 -5.14
C ALA A 60 0.84 -5.70 -6.41
N LEU A 61 -0.40 -6.18 -6.52
CA LEU A 61 -0.92 -6.82 -7.73
C LEU A 61 -0.98 -5.83 -8.92
N ILE A 62 -1.33 -4.57 -8.67
CA ILE A 62 -1.29 -3.51 -9.69
C ILE A 62 0.15 -3.29 -10.15
N GLY A 63 1.10 -3.13 -9.23
CA GLY A 63 2.52 -2.98 -9.54
C GLY A 63 3.08 -4.17 -10.34
N LEU A 64 2.72 -5.39 -9.95
CA LEU A 64 3.07 -6.60 -10.68
C LEU A 64 2.48 -6.61 -12.10
N SER A 65 1.25 -6.13 -12.28
CA SER A 65 0.63 -6.01 -13.61
C SER A 65 1.37 -5.00 -14.51
N VAL A 66 1.95 -3.94 -13.94
CA VAL A 66 2.81 -2.98 -14.66
C VAL A 66 4.16 -3.60 -14.99
N PHE A 67 4.76 -4.33 -14.05
CA PHE A 67 6.01 -5.06 -14.27
C PHE A 67 5.90 -6.06 -15.43
N LEU A 68 4.80 -6.84 -15.45
CA LEU A 68 4.48 -7.80 -16.50
C LEU A 68 4.00 -7.15 -17.81
N LYS A 69 4.04 -5.81 -17.92
CA LYS A 69 3.59 -5.03 -19.09
C LYS A 69 2.11 -5.24 -19.46
N LYS A 70 1.30 -5.81 -18.57
CA LYS A 70 -0.16 -5.97 -18.74
C LYS A 70 -0.92 -4.66 -18.54
N ARG A 71 -0.28 -3.66 -17.92
CA ARG A 71 -0.86 -2.34 -17.63
C ARG A 71 0.15 -1.22 -17.93
N LYS A 72 -0.33 -0.07 -18.40
CA LYS A 72 0.49 1.15 -18.61
C LYS A 72 0.94 1.72 -17.26
N ILE A 73 2.18 2.24 -17.21
CA ILE A 73 2.77 2.84 -16.01
C ILE A 73 1.86 3.91 -15.39
N LYS A 74 1.36 4.84 -16.21
CA LYS A 74 0.46 5.93 -15.78
C LYS A 74 -0.80 5.41 -15.09
N ASN A 75 -1.43 4.38 -15.66
CA ASN A 75 -2.63 3.78 -15.09
C ASN A 75 -2.33 3.02 -13.79
N GLY A 76 -1.14 2.42 -13.68
CA GLY A 76 -0.68 1.80 -12.43
C GLY A 76 -0.57 2.82 -11.30
N TYR A 77 0.14 3.92 -11.53
CA TYR A 77 0.24 5.00 -10.53
C TYR A 77 -1.09 5.65 -10.22
N PHE A 78 -1.95 5.88 -11.22
CA PHE A 78 -3.28 6.45 -10.98
C PHE A 78 -4.11 5.58 -10.02
N LEU A 79 -4.14 4.26 -10.23
CA LEU A 79 -4.85 3.35 -9.33
C LEU A 79 -4.20 3.29 -7.93
N LEU A 80 -2.87 3.29 -7.88
CA LEU A 80 -2.13 3.21 -6.62
C LEU A 80 -2.30 4.48 -5.77
N ILE A 81 -2.28 5.66 -6.40
CA ILE A 81 -2.60 6.94 -5.76
C ILE A 81 -4.07 6.94 -5.32
N GLY A 82 -5.00 6.47 -6.16
CA GLY A 82 -6.41 6.35 -5.79
C GLY A 82 -6.64 5.48 -4.56
N LEU A 83 -5.96 4.33 -4.49
CA LEU A 83 -5.97 3.47 -3.31
C LEU A 83 -5.42 4.19 -2.08
N PHE A 84 -4.28 4.87 -2.17
CA PHE A 84 -3.73 5.58 -1.02
C PHE A 84 -4.62 6.73 -0.54
N VAL A 85 -5.16 7.53 -1.45
CA VAL A 85 -6.09 8.61 -1.09
C VAL A 85 -7.32 8.04 -0.40
N PHE A 86 -7.87 6.92 -0.89
CA PHE A 86 -8.98 6.24 -0.23
C PHE A 86 -8.61 5.76 1.18
N GLY A 87 -7.39 5.23 1.36
CA GLY A 87 -6.88 4.82 2.67
C GLY A 87 -6.77 5.98 3.64
N LEU A 88 -6.26 7.13 3.18
CA LEU A 88 -6.16 8.37 3.97
C LEU A 88 -7.54 8.93 4.35
N ILE A 89 -8.55 8.81 3.49
CA ILE A 89 -9.92 9.22 3.83
C ILE A 89 -10.47 8.36 4.96
N ILE A 90 -10.27 7.03 4.89
CA ILE A 90 -10.70 6.12 5.96
C ILE A 90 -9.97 6.45 7.26
N ASP A 91 -8.66 6.66 7.18
CA ASP A 91 -7.83 7.08 8.31
C ASP A 91 -8.39 8.33 8.99
N LEU A 92 -8.65 9.38 8.21
CA LEU A 92 -9.25 10.62 8.72
C LEU A 92 -10.59 10.38 9.42
N ILE A 93 -11.47 9.55 8.86
CA ILE A 93 -12.80 9.25 9.44
C ILE A 93 -12.69 8.45 10.74
N VAL A 94 -11.68 7.58 10.85
CA VAL A 94 -11.48 6.71 12.01
C VAL A 94 -10.79 7.45 13.16
N VAL A 95 -9.90 8.38 12.83
CA VAL A 95 -9.13 9.18 13.80
C VAL A 95 -9.90 10.41 14.30
N SER A 96 -10.80 10.97 13.48
CA SER A 96 -11.66 12.12 13.83
C SER A 96 -12.75 11.77 14.82
#